data_AF-A0A2D6VGV7-F1
#
_entry.id   AF-A0A2D6VGV7-F1
#
_cell.length_a   1.000
_cell.length_b   1.000
_cell.length_c   1.000
_cell.angle_alpha   90.00
_cell.angle_beta   90.00
_cell.angle_gamma   90.00
#
_symmetry.space_group_name_H-M   'P 1'
#
loop_
_entity.id
_entity.type
_entity.pdbx_description
1 polymer ?
#
loop_
_entity_poly.entity_id
_entity_poly.type
_entity_poly.pdbx_seq_one_letter_code
_entity_poly.pdbx_strand_id
1 'polypeptide(L)'
;MNPRKYLFILPLLMQPIFSEDWPGFGGISGNFISSENKLKKTWGNQEPIKLWDHEIGLGFSSIIESKGLAYTQGYSNGKNSVFCVDVKSGEILWKSSFPCSKADDYFKGGSRSTPLENDGNLYLSTHMGDVYCLNSQKGNIIWSLNMSKDLGGKRPTWGYAASPVIIDQQLILVTGSPNGSLVALNKKTGDVLWKNGNYGAAYATPQRYTTTNKLLVFHEAGLSLHNLSDGSEINFYQHKTRYGINASQPLAIGSRILLSSAYGKGSAMINLSSKNTKVEWKTEKVAAQMASLIQHNGYVYGIHGQAGTRAKFSTLFCMNSKSGKIIWEKKGYGLGSLILVDESLVLLNESGELVLIDANPKQFIERASFQILSGKDNWVPPSYANGRLHCRSSDGTWVCLKMGPTI
;
A
#
# COMPACT_ATOMS: atom_id res chain seq x y z
N MET A 1 -25.26 -20.85 -63.54
CA MET A 1 -25.13 -21.17 -62.10
C MET A 1 -24.16 -20.17 -61.48
N ASN A 2 -24.65 -19.24 -60.65
CA ASN A 2 -23.83 -18.24 -59.96
C ASN A 2 -23.66 -18.66 -58.48
N PRO A 3 -22.44 -18.76 -57.94
CA PRO A 3 -22.26 -19.13 -56.54
C PRO A 3 -22.51 -17.92 -55.64
N ARG A 4 -23.49 -18.03 -54.74
CA ARG A 4 -23.72 -17.05 -53.68
C ARG A 4 -22.55 -17.09 -52.69
N LYS A 5 -21.83 -15.98 -52.56
CA LYS A 5 -20.85 -15.76 -51.48
C LYS A 5 -21.61 -15.42 -50.21
N TYR A 6 -21.51 -16.28 -49.20
CA TYR A 6 -21.98 -15.97 -47.85
C TYR A 6 -20.86 -15.24 -47.10
N LEU A 7 -21.13 -14.00 -46.69
CA LEU A 7 -20.25 -13.19 -45.87
C LEU A 7 -20.43 -13.63 -44.40
N PHE A 8 -19.45 -14.32 -43.84
CA PHE A 8 -19.42 -14.63 -42.41
C PHE A 8 -18.97 -13.39 -41.63
N ILE A 9 -19.89 -12.76 -40.92
CA ILE A 9 -19.58 -11.71 -39.95
C ILE A 9 -19.22 -12.42 -38.65
N LEU A 10 -17.93 -12.41 -38.29
CA LEU A 10 -17.44 -12.92 -37.01
C LEU A 10 -17.90 -11.95 -35.91
N PRO A 11 -18.62 -12.38 -34.88
CA PRO A 11 -19.04 -11.48 -33.80
C PRO A 11 -17.80 -11.04 -33.01
N LEU A 12 -17.60 -9.72 -32.93
CA LEU A 12 -16.56 -9.11 -32.11
C LEU A 12 -16.91 -9.38 -30.63
N LEU A 13 -16.20 -10.32 -29.99
CA LEU A 13 -16.33 -10.57 -28.56
C LEU A 13 -15.87 -9.32 -27.78
N MET A 14 -16.81 -8.50 -27.31
CA MET A 14 -16.51 -7.42 -26.37
C MET A 14 -16.02 -8.04 -25.06
N GLN A 15 -14.73 -7.89 -24.78
CA GLN A 15 -14.19 -8.23 -23.46
C GLN A 15 -14.85 -7.35 -22.39
N PRO A 16 -15.41 -7.94 -21.32
CA PRO A 16 -16.02 -7.18 -20.24
C PRO A 16 -15.04 -6.15 -19.69
N ILE A 17 -15.52 -4.92 -19.48
CA ILE A 17 -14.77 -3.91 -18.73
C ILE A 17 -14.84 -4.36 -17.27
N PHE A 18 -13.73 -4.90 -16.75
CA PHE A 18 -13.60 -5.11 -15.32
C PHE A 18 -13.29 -3.76 -14.68
N SER A 19 -14.12 -3.37 -13.72
CA SER A 19 -13.99 -2.19 -12.88
C SER A 19 -13.77 -2.70 -11.47
N GLU A 20 -12.74 -2.23 -10.78
CA GLU A 20 -12.38 -2.72 -9.46
C GLU A 20 -12.25 -1.57 -8.46
N ASP A 21 -12.84 -1.74 -7.29
CA ASP A 21 -12.64 -0.84 -6.15
C ASP A 21 -11.26 -1.04 -5.53
N TRP A 22 -10.71 0.02 -4.95
CA TRP A 22 -9.47 0.03 -4.20
C TRP A 22 -9.73 0.43 -2.74
N PRO A 23 -10.36 -0.43 -1.93
CA PRO A 23 -10.94 -0.04 -0.64
C PRO A 23 -9.94 0.17 0.51
N GLY A 24 -8.67 -0.21 0.32
CA GLY A 24 -7.65 -0.21 1.37
C GLY A 24 -6.22 -0.09 0.83
N PHE A 25 -5.25 -0.09 1.74
CA PHE A 25 -3.83 -0.01 1.39
C PHE A 25 -3.40 -1.18 0.50
N GLY A 26 -3.02 -0.89 -0.75
CA GLY A 26 -2.65 -1.90 -1.74
C GLY A 26 -3.82 -2.59 -2.45
N GLY A 27 -5.02 -2.00 -2.37
CA GLY A 27 -6.22 -2.48 -3.09
C GLY A 27 -6.91 -3.63 -2.37
N ILE A 28 -7.83 -4.30 -3.05
CA ILE A 28 -8.66 -5.38 -2.47
C ILE A 28 -7.82 -6.54 -1.92
N SER A 29 -6.67 -6.82 -2.54
CA SER A 29 -5.76 -7.91 -2.17
C SER A 29 -4.60 -7.44 -1.28
N GLY A 30 -4.45 -6.14 -1.03
CA GLY A 30 -3.34 -5.58 -0.24
C GLY A 30 -1.95 -5.79 -0.85
N ASN A 31 -1.87 -6.09 -2.15
CA ASN A 31 -0.65 -6.47 -2.86
C ASN A 31 -0.25 -5.45 -3.95
N PHE A 32 -0.96 -4.33 -4.07
CA PHE A 32 -0.72 -3.26 -5.03
C PHE A 32 -0.87 -3.70 -6.50
N ILE A 33 -1.73 -4.68 -6.75
CA ILE A 33 -2.07 -5.16 -8.09
C ILE A 33 -3.55 -4.88 -8.34
N SER A 34 -3.87 -4.16 -9.41
CA SER A 34 -5.23 -4.00 -9.93
C SER A 34 -5.56 -5.14 -10.90
N SER A 35 -6.81 -5.63 -10.86
CA SER A 35 -7.31 -6.58 -11.86
C SER A 35 -7.79 -5.91 -13.16
N GLU A 36 -7.80 -4.58 -13.23
CA GLU A 36 -8.18 -3.85 -14.43
C GLU A 36 -7.14 -4.00 -15.55
N ASN A 37 -7.63 -4.12 -16.79
CA ASN A 37 -6.81 -4.45 -17.97
C ASN A 37 -6.89 -3.41 -19.11
N LYS A 38 -7.43 -2.21 -18.84
CA LYS A 38 -7.62 -1.14 -19.83
C LYS A 38 -6.83 0.13 -19.54
N LEU A 39 -5.67 -0.01 -18.89
CA LEU A 39 -4.74 1.09 -18.72
C LEU A 39 -4.26 1.59 -20.10
N LYS A 40 -4.32 2.89 -20.34
CA LYS A 40 -3.78 3.51 -21.55
C LYS A 40 -2.24 3.49 -21.49
N LYS A 41 -1.61 2.76 -22.41
CA LYS A 41 -0.14 2.61 -22.48
C LYS A 41 0.51 3.48 -23.56
N THR A 42 -0.23 3.86 -24.60
CA THR A 42 0.29 4.64 -25.72
C THR A 42 -0.23 6.08 -25.63
N TRP A 43 0.70 7.03 -25.54
CA TRP A 43 0.38 8.43 -25.28
C TRP A 43 0.76 9.36 -26.43
N GLY A 44 1.78 9.04 -27.23
CA GLY A 44 2.29 9.98 -28.24
C GLY A 44 2.69 11.29 -27.57
N ASN A 45 2.10 12.41 -28.02
CA ASN A 45 2.29 13.74 -27.41
C ASN A 45 1.15 14.13 -26.44
N GLN A 46 0.30 13.19 -26.05
CA GLN A 46 -0.81 13.46 -25.13
C GLN A 46 -0.38 13.26 -23.67
N GLU A 47 -0.98 14.03 -22.78
CA GLU A 47 -0.86 13.88 -21.32
C GLU A 47 -2.14 13.28 -20.71
N PRO A 48 -2.06 12.69 -19.50
CA PRO A 48 -3.23 12.24 -18.77
C PRO A 48 -4.16 13.41 -18.45
N ILE A 49 -5.46 13.19 -18.64
CA ILE A 49 -6.46 14.19 -18.29
C ILE A 49 -6.56 14.24 -16.77
N LYS A 50 -6.22 15.38 -16.16
CA LYS A 50 -6.52 15.67 -14.76
C LYS A 50 -8.03 15.88 -14.61
N LEU A 51 -8.68 14.99 -13.87
CA LEU A 51 -10.11 15.07 -13.58
C LEU A 51 -10.38 16.15 -12.53
N TRP A 52 -9.58 16.17 -11.46
CA TRP A 52 -9.64 17.14 -10.37
C TRP A 52 -8.40 17.01 -9.47
N ASP A 53 -8.22 17.96 -8.55
CA ASP A 53 -7.18 17.95 -7.52
C ASP A 53 -7.65 18.63 -6.22
N HIS A 54 -6.95 18.34 -5.12
CA HIS A 54 -7.23 18.85 -3.77
C HIS A 54 -5.96 19.07 -2.94
N GLU A 55 -6.04 19.98 -1.97
CA GLU A 55 -5.04 20.13 -0.91
C GLU A 55 -5.53 19.46 0.39
N ILE A 56 -4.91 18.33 0.73
CA ILE A 56 -5.29 17.44 1.85
C ILE A 56 -4.31 17.52 3.04
N GLY A 57 -3.23 18.28 2.91
CA GLY A 57 -2.22 18.46 3.97
C GLY A 57 -1.17 17.34 4.07
N LEU A 58 -0.24 17.53 4.99
CA LEU A 58 0.99 16.74 5.10
C LEU A 58 0.72 15.26 5.39
N GLY A 59 1.51 14.38 4.77
CA GLY A 59 1.47 12.96 5.11
C GLY A 59 1.83 12.02 3.95
N PHE A 60 1.62 10.73 4.22
CA PHE A 60 1.93 9.60 3.36
C PHE A 60 0.77 8.59 3.25
N SER A 61 -0.42 8.97 3.71
CA SER A 61 -1.63 8.16 3.60
C SER A 61 -2.03 8.01 2.14
N SER A 62 -2.08 6.79 1.61
CA SER A 62 -2.58 6.55 0.25
C SER A 62 -4.05 6.98 0.11
N ILE A 63 -4.49 7.10 -1.14
CA ILE A 63 -5.89 7.36 -1.46
C ILE A 63 -6.55 6.02 -1.78
N ILE A 64 -7.74 5.79 -1.22
CA ILE A 64 -8.58 4.65 -1.55
C ILE A 64 -9.80 5.14 -2.35
N GLU A 65 -10.32 4.32 -3.26
CA GLU A 65 -11.58 4.57 -3.97
C GLU A 65 -12.47 3.34 -3.76
N SER A 66 -13.69 3.53 -3.28
CA SER A 66 -14.69 2.47 -3.21
C SER A 66 -16.08 3.01 -3.39
N LYS A 67 -16.89 2.31 -4.21
CA LYS A 67 -18.32 2.62 -4.44
C LYS A 67 -18.55 4.07 -4.87
N GLY A 68 -17.66 4.61 -5.70
CA GLY A 68 -17.73 5.98 -6.23
C GLY A 68 -17.26 7.08 -5.28
N LEU A 69 -16.69 6.71 -4.12
CA LEU A 69 -16.16 7.66 -3.14
C LEU A 69 -14.67 7.41 -2.95
N ALA A 70 -13.88 8.47 -2.86
CA ALA A 70 -12.46 8.41 -2.53
C ALA A 70 -12.16 8.98 -1.14
N TYR A 71 -11.23 8.34 -0.43
CA TYR A 71 -10.88 8.70 0.94
C TYR A 71 -9.37 8.77 1.15
N THR A 72 -8.95 9.69 2.01
CA THR A 72 -7.57 9.77 2.50
C THR A 72 -7.52 10.61 3.78
N GLN A 73 -6.34 10.70 4.39
CA GLN A 73 -6.10 11.59 5.52
C GLN A 73 -4.82 12.41 5.36
N GLY A 74 -4.83 13.59 5.96
CA GLY A 74 -3.66 14.46 6.00
C GLY A 74 -3.67 15.42 7.18
N TYR A 75 -2.49 15.94 7.48
CA TYR A 75 -2.24 16.78 8.63
C TYR A 75 -2.14 18.26 8.24
N SER A 76 -2.84 19.12 8.96
CA SER A 76 -2.68 20.57 8.88
C SER A 76 -3.09 21.24 10.20
N ASN A 77 -2.38 22.30 10.59
CA ASN A 77 -2.78 23.20 11.68
C ASN A 77 -3.17 22.48 12.99
N GLY A 78 -2.35 21.51 13.43
CA GLY A 78 -2.58 20.76 14.67
C GLY A 78 -3.73 19.74 14.59
N LYS A 79 -4.20 19.40 13.38
CA LYS A 79 -5.29 18.46 13.16
C LYS A 79 -4.95 17.42 12.11
N ASN A 80 -5.38 16.19 12.37
CA ASN A 80 -5.49 15.14 11.36
C ASN A 80 -6.89 15.22 10.75
N SER A 81 -6.99 15.40 9.43
CA SER A 81 -8.27 15.46 8.72
C SER A 81 -8.45 14.26 7.83
N VAL A 82 -9.66 13.72 7.80
CA VAL A 82 -10.10 12.67 6.89
C VAL A 82 -11.04 13.30 5.87
N PHE A 83 -10.83 12.99 4.59
CA PHE A 83 -11.58 13.54 3.47
C PHE A 83 -12.39 12.44 2.80
N CYS A 84 -13.60 12.77 2.35
CA CYS A 84 -14.37 11.99 1.41
C CYS A 84 -14.71 12.84 0.19
N VAL A 85 -14.42 12.29 -0.99
CA VAL A 85 -14.58 12.98 -2.27
C VAL A 85 -15.45 12.12 -3.19
N ASP A 86 -16.43 12.73 -3.84
CA ASP A 86 -17.13 12.09 -4.95
C ASP A 86 -16.20 12.00 -6.16
N VAL A 87 -15.93 10.79 -6.66
CA VAL A 87 -14.87 10.59 -7.67
C VAL A 87 -15.24 11.11 -9.06
N LYS A 88 -16.53 11.36 -9.31
CA LYS A 88 -17.02 11.86 -10.60
C LYS A 88 -16.90 13.37 -10.70
N SER A 89 -17.37 14.09 -9.69
CA SER A 89 -17.36 15.55 -9.63
C SER A 89 -16.07 16.12 -9.06
N GLY A 90 -15.37 15.35 -8.21
CA GLY A 90 -14.27 15.86 -7.39
C GLY A 90 -14.74 16.67 -6.19
N GLU A 91 -16.03 16.71 -5.86
CA GLU A 91 -16.55 17.46 -4.70
C GLU A 91 -16.15 16.78 -3.38
N ILE A 92 -15.63 17.55 -2.42
CA ILE A 92 -15.45 17.08 -1.05
C ILE A 92 -16.83 17.02 -0.38
N LEU A 93 -17.35 15.80 -0.22
CA LEU A 93 -18.65 15.58 0.41
C LEU A 93 -18.62 15.83 1.92
N TRP A 94 -17.52 15.44 2.57
CA TRP A 94 -17.30 15.74 3.97
C TRP A 94 -15.81 15.74 4.33
N LYS A 95 -15.51 16.45 5.43
CA LYS A 95 -14.18 16.49 6.06
C LYS A 95 -14.34 16.41 7.58
N SER A 96 -13.73 15.41 8.19
CA SER A 96 -13.71 15.24 9.65
C SER A 96 -12.31 15.51 10.18
N SER A 97 -12.16 16.41 11.15
CA SER A 97 -10.86 16.85 11.67
C SER A 97 -10.73 16.62 13.17
N PHE A 98 -9.62 16.00 13.57
CA PHE A 98 -9.33 15.63 14.96
C PHE A 98 -8.00 16.26 15.42
N PRO A 99 -7.89 16.72 16.67
CA PRO A 99 -6.61 17.19 17.21
C PRO A 99 -5.53 16.12 17.08
N CYS A 100 -4.36 16.49 16.58
CA CYS A 100 -3.24 15.59 16.41
C CYS A 100 -1.94 16.39 16.41
N SER A 101 -0.89 15.91 17.07
CA SER A 101 0.43 16.54 16.95
C SER A 101 1.04 16.25 15.57
N LYS A 102 2.05 17.01 15.14
CA LYS A 102 2.63 16.88 13.80
C LYS A 102 3.51 15.63 13.62
N ALA A 103 4.25 15.26 14.65
CA ALA A 103 5.25 14.19 14.67
C ALA A 103 6.25 14.27 13.51
N ASP A 104 6.97 15.39 13.42
CA ASP A 104 8.00 15.72 12.41
C ASP A 104 9.41 15.22 12.78
N ASP A 105 9.47 13.99 13.30
CA ASP A 105 10.71 13.31 13.70
C ASP A 105 11.57 12.95 12.47
N TYR A 106 12.49 13.85 12.06
CA TYR A 106 13.44 13.73 10.93
C TYR A 106 12.85 13.89 9.50
N PHE A 107 11.62 14.38 9.36
CA PHE A 107 10.95 14.68 8.08
C PHE A 107 9.75 15.61 8.36
N LYS A 108 8.93 15.95 7.34
CA LYS A 108 7.88 16.99 7.46
C LYS A 108 6.69 16.67 8.39
N GLY A 109 6.53 15.45 8.90
CA GLY A 109 5.37 15.09 9.72
C GLY A 109 4.14 14.61 8.94
N GLY A 110 3.08 14.30 9.68
CA GLY A 110 1.75 14.05 9.12
C GLY A 110 1.27 12.60 9.10
N SER A 111 0.04 12.45 8.59
CA SER A 111 -0.73 11.19 8.58
C SER A 111 -0.08 10.16 7.66
N ARG A 112 0.01 8.87 8.04
CA ARG A 112 0.75 7.85 7.28
C ARG A 112 -0.05 6.61 6.95
N SER A 113 -0.86 6.17 7.91
CA SER A 113 -1.76 5.04 7.73
C SER A 113 -2.83 5.36 6.69
N THR A 114 -3.21 4.38 5.89
CA THR A 114 -4.23 4.52 4.85
C THR A 114 -5.58 4.06 5.40
N PRO A 115 -6.67 4.82 5.18
CA PRO A 115 -8.00 4.37 5.57
C PRO A 115 -8.39 3.05 4.89
N LEU A 116 -9.37 2.35 5.47
CA LEU A 116 -10.00 1.17 4.91
C LEU A 116 -11.52 1.35 4.88
N GLU A 117 -12.13 1.25 3.71
CA GLU A 117 -13.59 1.13 3.58
C GLU A 117 -14.00 -0.33 3.74
N ASN A 118 -14.96 -0.60 4.62
CA ASN A 118 -15.59 -1.90 4.72
C ASN A 118 -17.03 -1.74 5.20
N ASP A 119 -17.97 -2.29 4.41
CA ASP A 119 -19.40 -2.37 4.75
C ASP A 119 -20.04 -1.02 5.17
N GLY A 120 -19.66 0.10 4.53
CA GLY A 120 -20.22 1.42 4.85
C GLY A 120 -19.54 2.13 6.03
N ASN A 121 -18.47 1.54 6.56
CA ASN A 121 -17.64 2.14 7.60
C ASN A 121 -16.23 2.42 7.06
N LEU A 122 -15.62 3.48 7.58
CA LEU A 122 -14.26 3.89 7.27
C LEU A 122 -13.40 3.75 8.52
N TYR A 123 -12.37 2.90 8.44
CA TYR A 123 -11.44 2.62 9.53
C TYR A 123 -10.11 3.29 9.26
N LEU A 124 -9.56 3.99 10.24
CA LEU A 124 -8.25 4.64 10.09
C LEU A 124 -7.51 4.74 11.41
N SER A 125 -6.20 4.93 11.32
CA SER A 125 -5.35 5.29 12.45
C SER A 125 -4.53 6.54 12.14
N THR A 126 -4.32 7.40 13.14
CA THR A 126 -3.39 8.54 13.04
C THR A 126 -1.98 8.09 13.37
N HIS A 127 -0.96 8.89 13.01
CA HIS A 127 0.42 8.62 13.40
C HIS A 127 0.69 8.75 14.90
N MET A 128 -0.27 9.28 15.66
CA MET A 128 -0.27 9.32 17.13
C MET A 128 -1.03 8.15 17.77
N GLY A 129 -1.70 7.34 16.96
CA GLY A 129 -2.33 6.09 17.37
C GLY A 129 -3.80 6.22 17.71
N ASP A 130 -4.44 7.35 17.42
CA ASP A 130 -5.90 7.46 17.48
C ASP A 130 -6.49 6.61 16.36
N VAL A 131 -7.42 5.74 16.71
CA VAL A 131 -8.13 4.83 15.81
C VAL A 131 -9.58 5.25 15.78
N TYR A 132 -10.11 5.38 14.58
CA TYR A 132 -11.50 5.77 14.35
C TYR A 132 -12.19 4.74 13.45
N CYS A 133 -13.44 4.46 13.78
CA CYS A 133 -14.43 3.95 12.85
C CYS A 133 -15.44 5.07 12.60
N LEU A 134 -15.55 5.50 11.34
CA LEU A 134 -16.48 6.53 10.90
C LEU A 134 -17.54 5.90 10.01
N ASN A 135 -18.73 6.51 9.94
CA ASN A 135 -19.64 6.24 8.83
C ASN A 135 -19.00 6.75 7.53
N SER A 136 -18.85 5.89 6.51
CA SER A 136 -18.10 6.27 5.30
C SER A 136 -18.80 7.36 4.48
N GLN A 137 -20.12 7.45 4.52
CA GLN A 137 -20.88 8.45 3.75
C GLN A 137 -21.04 9.78 4.49
N LYS A 138 -21.03 9.78 5.82
CA LYS A 138 -21.35 10.96 6.65
C LYS A 138 -20.16 11.52 7.42
N GLY A 139 -19.08 10.76 7.56
CA GLY A 139 -17.86 11.17 8.27
C GLY A 139 -17.99 11.26 9.79
N ASN A 140 -19.16 10.93 10.38
CA ASN A 140 -19.35 10.96 11.82
C ASN A 140 -18.73 9.72 12.50
N ILE A 141 -18.19 9.91 13.70
CA ILE A 141 -17.61 8.83 14.50
C ILE A 141 -18.71 7.85 14.91
N ILE A 142 -18.43 6.56 14.73
CA ILE A 142 -19.19 5.44 15.28
C ILE A 142 -18.55 5.01 16.61
N TRP A 143 -17.24 4.78 16.59
CA TRP A 143 -16.43 4.54 17.79
C TRP A 143 -14.99 4.99 17.56
N SER A 144 -14.26 5.21 18.66
CA SER A 144 -12.84 5.58 18.62
C SER A 144 -12.09 5.09 19.85
N LEU A 145 -10.79 4.84 19.71
CA LEU A 145 -9.86 4.58 20.81
C LEU A 145 -8.46 5.10 20.47
N ASN A 146 -7.54 5.09 21.41
CA ASN A 146 -6.13 5.38 21.18
C ASN A 146 -5.26 4.16 21.52
N MET A 147 -4.40 3.72 20.59
CA MET A 147 -3.56 2.54 20.74
C MET A 147 -2.62 2.64 21.94
N SER A 148 -2.08 3.83 22.25
CA SER A 148 -1.15 3.99 23.36
C SER A 148 -1.90 4.05 24.69
N LYS A 149 -2.93 4.89 24.78
CA LYS A 149 -3.70 5.13 26.02
C LYS A 149 -4.56 3.93 26.42
N ASP A 150 -5.31 3.37 25.47
CA ASP A 150 -6.36 2.38 25.77
C ASP A 150 -5.87 0.94 25.57
N LEU A 151 -4.83 0.73 24.75
CA LEU A 151 -4.27 -0.59 24.47
C LEU A 151 -2.85 -0.79 25.02
N GLY A 152 -2.24 0.22 25.65
CA GLY A 152 -0.88 0.13 26.19
C GLY A 152 0.19 0.04 25.11
N GLY A 153 -0.11 0.51 23.90
CA GLY A 153 0.78 0.52 22.75
C GLY A 153 1.99 1.43 22.93
N LYS A 154 3.04 1.13 22.17
CA LYS A 154 4.27 1.92 22.13
C LYS A 154 4.46 2.48 20.73
N ARG A 155 4.24 3.79 20.60
CA ARG A 155 4.42 4.51 19.34
C ARG A 155 5.86 4.32 18.84
N PRO A 156 6.07 3.87 17.59
CA PRO A 156 7.42 3.79 17.02
C PRO A 156 7.94 5.20 16.68
N THR A 157 9.25 5.34 16.46
CA THR A 157 9.93 6.64 16.30
C THR A 157 9.26 7.55 15.26
N TRP A 158 8.90 7.01 14.10
CA TRP A 158 8.26 7.77 13.02
C TRP A 158 6.72 7.68 13.06
N GLY A 159 6.13 7.37 14.21
CA GLY A 159 4.68 7.25 14.38
C GLY A 159 4.08 6.01 13.73
N TYR A 160 2.82 5.73 14.08
CA TYR A 160 2.12 4.60 13.48
C TYR A 160 1.89 4.85 11.98
N ALA A 161 2.25 3.87 11.15
CA ALA A 161 2.03 3.90 9.70
C ALA A 161 1.31 2.66 9.16
N ALA A 162 1.34 1.55 9.91
CA ALA A 162 0.57 0.35 9.57
C ALA A 162 -0.92 0.73 9.47
N SER A 163 -1.53 0.34 8.35
CA SER A 163 -2.94 0.62 8.11
C SER A 163 -3.81 -0.39 8.87
N PRO A 164 -5.00 -0.01 9.36
CA PRO A 164 -5.94 -0.99 9.90
C PRO A 164 -6.36 -1.97 8.79
N VAL A 165 -6.52 -3.25 9.15
CA VAL A 165 -7.05 -4.26 8.23
C VAL A 165 -8.22 -4.98 8.84
N ILE A 166 -9.23 -5.26 8.01
CA ILE A 166 -10.34 -6.12 8.39
C ILE A 166 -10.11 -7.50 7.82
N ILE A 167 -10.10 -8.47 8.71
CA ILE A 167 -9.99 -9.88 8.37
C ILE A 167 -11.18 -10.58 9.03
N ASP A 168 -12.10 -11.05 8.20
CA ASP A 168 -13.42 -11.53 8.61
C ASP A 168 -14.21 -10.41 9.32
N GLN A 169 -14.47 -10.53 10.61
CA GLN A 169 -15.21 -9.54 11.41
C GLN A 169 -14.31 -8.76 12.38
N GLN A 170 -12.99 -8.91 12.24
CA GLN A 170 -12.00 -8.40 13.18
C GLN A 170 -11.21 -7.27 12.54
N LEU A 171 -11.10 -6.14 13.24
CA LEU A 171 -10.14 -5.08 12.91
C LEU A 171 -8.81 -5.38 13.60
N ILE A 172 -7.76 -5.59 12.82
CA ILE A 172 -6.43 -5.94 13.35
C ILE A 172 -5.54 -4.70 13.42
N LEU A 173 -4.88 -4.52 14.57
CA LEU A 173 -3.97 -3.42 14.85
C LEU A 173 -2.64 -3.92 15.43
N VAL A 174 -1.55 -3.28 15.03
CA VAL A 174 -0.20 -3.50 15.61
C VAL A 174 0.13 -2.31 16.50
N THR A 175 0.02 -2.51 17.81
CA THR A 175 0.18 -1.46 18.83
C THR A 175 1.62 -1.33 19.32
N GLY A 176 2.44 -2.38 19.15
CA GLY A 176 3.79 -2.43 19.72
C GLY A 176 3.83 -2.52 21.25
N SER A 177 2.71 -2.82 21.90
CA SER A 177 2.65 -3.03 23.35
C SER A 177 3.48 -4.26 23.78
N PRO A 178 4.24 -4.19 24.89
CA PRO A 178 4.91 -5.37 25.44
C PRO A 178 3.93 -6.44 25.97
N ASN A 179 2.65 -6.10 26.19
CA ASN A 179 1.63 -6.98 26.76
C ASN A 179 0.41 -7.12 25.82
N GLY A 180 0.63 -7.18 24.51
CA GLY A 180 -0.45 -7.19 23.50
C GLY A 180 -0.11 -6.36 22.28
N SER A 181 1.04 -6.63 21.64
CA SER A 181 1.52 -5.89 20.48
C SER A 181 0.64 -6.04 19.24
N LEU A 182 -0.17 -7.09 19.21
CA LEU A 182 -1.16 -7.41 18.20
C LEU A 182 -2.53 -7.49 18.85
N VAL A 183 -3.49 -6.72 18.32
CA VAL A 183 -4.83 -6.61 18.88
C VAL A 183 -5.86 -6.83 17.78
N ALA A 184 -6.88 -7.63 18.08
CA ALA A 184 -8.11 -7.65 17.29
C ALA A 184 -9.23 -6.95 18.05
N LEU A 185 -9.96 -6.11 17.31
CA LEU A 185 -11.15 -5.44 17.79
C LEU A 185 -12.37 -5.94 17.01
N ASN A 186 -13.53 -5.90 17.64
CA ASN A 186 -14.80 -6.03 16.95
C ASN A 186 -14.95 -4.83 16.00
N LYS A 187 -15.06 -5.07 14.69
CA LYS A 187 -15.13 -3.98 13.70
C LYS A 187 -16.32 -3.03 13.90
N LYS A 188 -17.40 -3.47 14.56
CA LYS A 188 -18.61 -2.67 14.76
C LYS A 188 -18.58 -1.85 16.05
N THR A 189 -17.98 -2.35 17.12
CA THR A 189 -18.04 -1.71 18.45
C THR A 189 -16.72 -1.13 18.91
N GLY A 190 -15.59 -1.60 18.37
CA GLY A 190 -14.25 -1.24 18.85
C GLY A 190 -13.81 -2.03 20.09
N ASP A 191 -14.63 -2.95 20.59
CA ASP A 191 -14.29 -3.78 21.75
C ASP A 191 -13.15 -4.74 21.42
N VAL A 192 -12.25 -4.93 22.38
CA VAL A 192 -11.15 -5.89 22.26
C VAL A 192 -11.70 -7.31 22.23
N LEU A 193 -11.40 -8.04 21.16
CA LEU A 193 -11.68 -9.48 21.05
C LEU A 193 -10.55 -10.30 21.66
N TRP A 194 -9.31 -9.96 21.32
CA TRP A 194 -8.11 -10.56 21.89
C TRP A 194 -6.91 -9.62 21.78
N LYS A 195 -5.89 -9.87 22.62
CA LYS A 195 -4.57 -9.24 22.58
C LYS A 195 -3.51 -10.32 22.68
N ASN A 196 -2.46 -10.22 21.89
CA ASN A 196 -1.34 -11.16 21.93
C ASN A 196 -0.04 -10.50 21.44
N GLY A 197 1.08 -11.20 21.60
CA GLY A 197 2.40 -10.72 21.18
C GLY A 197 2.98 -9.65 22.09
N ASN A 198 4.29 -9.46 21.98
CA ASN A 198 5.08 -8.57 22.83
C ASN A 198 6.20 -7.82 22.08
N TYR A 199 6.14 -7.80 20.75
CA TYR A 199 7.14 -7.14 19.92
C TYR A 199 6.81 -5.66 19.69
N GLY A 200 7.81 -4.79 19.59
CA GLY A 200 7.58 -3.41 19.18
C GLY A 200 7.01 -3.31 17.76
N ALA A 201 6.20 -2.29 17.53
CA ALA A 201 5.61 -2.02 16.22
C ALA A 201 6.68 -1.61 15.21
N ALA A 202 6.46 -1.97 13.95
CA ALA A 202 7.13 -1.37 12.81
C ALA A 202 6.10 -0.62 11.95
N TYR A 203 6.24 -0.66 10.62
CA TYR A 203 5.46 0.19 9.72
C TYR A 203 4.67 -0.59 8.66
N ALA A 204 4.96 -1.88 8.48
CA ALA A 204 4.22 -2.73 7.57
C ALA A 204 2.81 -3.05 8.10
N THR A 205 1.87 -3.28 7.18
CA THR A 205 0.46 -3.52 7.48
C THR A 205 0.27 -5.03 7.67
N PRO A 206 -0.48 -5.51 8.67
CA PRO A 206 -0.77 -6.94 8.80
C PRO A 206 -1.50 -7.49 7.58
N GLN A 207 -1.24 -8.74 7.22
CA GLN A 207 -1.84 -9.37 6.04
C GLN A 207 -2.34 -10.77 6.36
N ARG A 208 -3.48 -11.18 5.78
CA ARG A 208 -3.90 -12.58 5.84
C ARG A 208 -2.85 -13.45 5.15
N TYR A 209 -2.41 -14.52 5.79
CA TYR A 209 -1.52 -15.48 5.17
C TYR A 209 -2.32 -16.40 4.24
N THR A 210 -2.25 -16.16 2.93
CA THR A 210 -2.99 -16.92 1.91
C THR A 210 -4.51 -16.92 2.19
N THR A 211 -5.23 -18.01 1.96
CA THR A 211 -6.67 -18.17 2.28
C THR A 211 -6.90 -18.82 3.66
N THR A 212 -5.89 -18.84 4.53
CA THR A 212 -5.96 -19.53 5.82
C THR A 212 -6.48 -18.64 6.96
N ASN A 213 -6.77 -19.25 8.11
CA ASN A 213 -7.09 -18.56 9.36
C ASN A 213 -5.84 -18.03 10.09
N LYS A 214 -4.88 -17.48 9.33
CA LYS A 214 -3.57 -17.06 9.85
C LYS A 214 -3.22 -15.66 9.38
N LEU A 215 -2.40 -14.99 10.17
CA LEU A 215 -2.04 -13.59 10.02
C LEU A 215 -0.52 -13.43 9.97
N LEU A 216 -0.02 -12.68 8.99
CA LEU A 216 1.36 -12.23 8.91
C LEU A 216 1.49 -10.85 9.54
N VAL A 217 2.49 -10.68 10.39
CA VAL A 217 2.82 -9.40 11.02
C VAL A 217 4.31 -9.15 10.87
N PHE A 218 4.68 -8.05 10.19
CA PHE A 218 6.07 -7.67 10.01
C PHE A 218 6.42 -6.50 10.94
N HIS A 219 6.98 -6.85 12.09
CA HIS A 219 7.24 -5.97 13.22
C HIS A 219 8.75 -5.74 13.40
N GLU A 220 9.19 -5.02 14.45
CA GLU A 220 10.58 -4.55 14.56
C GLU A 220 11.64 -5.68 14.59
N ALA A 221 11.26 -6.87 15.05
CA ALA A 221 12.17 -8.01 15.22
C ALA A 221 12.20 -8.93 13.98
N GLY A 222 11.14 -8.95 13.18
CA GLY A 222 11.00 -9.86 12.06
C GLY A 222 9.56 -10.09 11.64
N LEU A 223 9.36 -11.18 10.89
CA LEU A 223 8.03 -11.61 10.44
C LEU A 223 7.54 -12.75 11.34
N SER A 224 6.37 -12.56 11.92
CA SER A 224 5.66 -13.59 12.68
C SER A 224 4.40 -14.04 11.94
N LEU A 225 4.04 -15.30 12.16
CA LEU A 225 2.80 -15.93 11.71
C LEU A 225 1.95 -16.23 12.94
N HIS A 226 0.71 -15.76 12.96
CA HIS A 226 -0.20 -15.89 14.09
C HIS A 226 -1.49 -16.63 13.71
N ASN A 227 -2.14 -17.25 14.70
CA ASN A 227 -3.52 -17.68 14.58
C ASN A 227 -4.44 -16.46 14.60
N LEU A 228 -5.38 -16.38 13.68
CA LEU A 228 -6.31 -15.25 13.59
C LEU A 228 -7.40 -15.27 14.69
N SER A 229 -7.64 -16.43 15.31
CA SER A 229 -8.66 -16.61 16.34
C SER A 229 -8.31 -15.98 17.69
N ASP A 230 -7.02 -15.96 18.05
CA ASP A 230 -6.55 -15.54 19.39
C ASP A 230 -5.22 -14.77 19.36
N GLY A 231 -4.66 -14.54 18.17
CA GLY A 231 -3.38 -13.86 17.98
C GLY A 231 -2.16 -14.67 18.42
N SER A 232 -2.30 -15.93 18.82
CA SER A 232 -1.17 -16.74 19.29
C SER A 232 -0.14 -16.93 18.18
N GLU A 233 1.14 -16.76 18.50
CA GLU A 233 2.23 -16.95 17.54
C GLU A 233 2.38 -18.44 17.20
N ILE A 234 2.44 -18.74 15.89
CA ILE A 234 2.66 -20.07 15.32
C ILE A 234 4.14 -20.25 14.96
N ASN A 235 4.73 -19.23 14.33
CA ASN A 235 6.10 -19.28 13.82
C ASN A 235 6.67 -17.87 13.68
N PHE A 236 8.00 -17.77 13.70
CA PHE A 236 8.72 -16.51 13.63
C PHE A 236 9.98 -16.65 12.77
N TYR A 237 10.29 -15.59 12.03
CA TYR A 237 11.54 -15.42 11.32
C TYR A 237 12.16 -14.07 11.64
N GLN A 238 13.35 -14.10 12.24
CA GLN A 238 14.07 -12.89 12.58
C GLN A 238 14.53 -12.15 11.32
N HIS A 239 14.05 -10.92 11.18
CA HIS A 239 14.46 -9.96 10.16
C HIS A 239 14.65 -8.58 10.78
N LYS A 240 15.52 -8.53 11.80
CA LYS A 240 15.84 -7.30 12.54
C LYS A 240 16.76 -6.40 11.71
N THR A 241 16.42 -5.11 11.64
CA THR A 241 17.26 -4.05 11.06
C THR A 241 17.94 -3.23 12.17
N ARG A 242 18.91 -2.38 11.81
CA ARG A 242 19.64 -1.52 12.76
C ARG A 242 18.71 -0.65 13.62
N TYR A 243 17.57 -0.23 13.08
CA TYR A 243 16.65 0.72 13.70
C TYR A 243 15.26 0.12 13.99
N GLY A 244 15.09 -1.21 13.86
CA GLY A 244 13.77 -1.85 14.01
C GLY A 244 12.75 -1.47 12.94
N ILE A 245 13.22 -0.95 11.79
CA ILE A 245 12.36 -0.49 10.70
C ILE A 245 12.15 -1.62 9.71
N ASN A 246 10.92 -2.10 9.66
CA ASN A 246 10.38 -3.00 8.65
C ASN A 246 9.10 -2.33 8.10
N ALA A 247 9.16 -1.80 6.87
CA ALA A 247 8.09 -0.95 6.32
C ALA A 247 7.56 -1.43 4.96
N SER A 248 8.40 -1.98 4.09
CA SER A 248 7.93 -2.67 2.87
C SER A 248 7.00 -3.81 3.27
N GLN A 249 5.86 -3.92 2.59
CA GLN A 249 4.95 -5.04 2.83
C GLN A 249 5.64 -6.37 2.52
N PRO A 250 5.45 -7.41 3.36
CA PRO A 250 5.77 -8.77 2.98
C PRO A 250 5.05 -9.16 1.69
N LEU A 251 5.77 -9.74 0.73
CA LEU A 251 5.19 -10.17 -0.54
C LEU A 251 4.96 -11.68 -0.51
N ALA A 252 3.70 -12.09 -0.40
CA ALA A 252 3.31 -13.50 -0.44
C ALA A 252 3.31 -14.04 -1.89
N ILE A 253 4.06 -15.12 -2.11
CA ILE A 253 4.19 -15.84 -3.38
C ILE A 253 3.80 -17.30 -3.17
N GLY A 254 2.49 -17.57 -3.19
CA GLY A 254 1.94 -18.84 -2.71
C GLY A 254 2.21 -19.00 -1.21
N SER A 255 2.89 -20.07 -0.81
CA SER A 255 3.32 -20.29 0.59
C SER A 255 4.65 -19.62 0.96
N ARG A 256 5.34 -19.03 -0.01
CA ARG A 256 6.61 -18.33 0.22
C ARG A 256 6.36 -16.85 0.49
N ILE A 257 7.24 -16.22 1.23
CA ILE A 257 7.13 -14.82 1.60
C ILE A 257 8.48 -14.17 1.33
N LEU A 258 8.47 -13.13 0.50
CA LEU A 258 9.62 -12.27 0.27
C LEU A 258 9.55 -11.08 1.23
N LEU A 259 10.58 -10.96 2.06
CA LEU A 259 10.81 -9.82 2.94
C LEU A 259 11.92 -8.95 2.38
N SER A 260 11.80 -7.64 2.55
CA SER A 260 12.84 -6.69 2.18
C SER A 260 12.84 -5.51 3.14
N SER A 261 14.03 -5.16 3.62
CA SER A 261 14.25 -3.98 4.43
C SER A 261 15.59 -3.33 4.10
N ALA A 262 15.63 -2.00 4.11
CA ALA A 262 16.88 -1.24 4.00
C ALA A 262 17.72 -1.32 5.29
N TYR A 263 18.55 -0.30 5.57
CA TYR A 263 19.36 -0.21 6.78
C TYR A 263 20.33 -1.38 6.96
N GLY A 264 20.89 -1.82 5.82
CA GLY A 264 21.88 -2.91 5.76
C GLY A 264 21.29 -4.31 5.93
N LYS A 265 19.96 -4.49 5.81
CA LYS A 265 19.34 -5.80 6.00
C LYS A 265 19.18 -6.63 4.74
N GLY A 266 18.69 -6.02 3.65
CA GLY A 266 18.47 -6.73 2.40
C GLY A 266 17.14 -7.49 2.35
N SER A 267 17.11 -8.54 1.55
CA SER A 267 15.92 -9.35 1.27
C SER A 267 16.12 -10.83 1.60
N ALA A 268 15.02 -11.51 1.93
CA ALA A 268 15.00 -12.94 2.15
C ALA A 268 13.69 -13.55 1.64
N MET A 269 13.80 -14.64 0.88
CA MET A 269 12.67 -15.50 0.57
C MET A 269 12.60 -16.61 1.61
N ILE A 270 11.46 -16.69 2.28
CA ILE A 270 11.23 -17.66 3.35
C ILE A 270 9.95 -18.44 3.11
N ASN A 271 9.82 -19.57 3.78
CA ASN A 271 8.60 -20.34 3.86
C ASN A 271 8.29 -20.62 5.34
N LEU A 272 7.13 -20.13 5.80
CA LEU A 272 6.65 -20.26 7.18
C LEU A 272 5.64 -21.41 7.35
N SER A 273 5.36 -22.19 6.31
CA SER A 273 4.33 -23.25 6.36
C SER A 273 4.71 -24.43 7.26
N SER A 274 6.01 -24.64 7.52
CA SER A 274 6.53 -25.68 8.40
C SER A 274 6.94 -25.10 9.76
N LYS A 275 6.94 -25.95 10.80
CA LYS A 275 7.40 -25.59 12.16
C LYS A 275 8.82 -25.00 12.15
N ASN A 276 9.69 -25.50 11.28
CA ASN A 276 10.99 -24.91 11.02
C ASN A 276 10.86 -23.97 9.81
N THR A 277 11.07 -22.67 10.03
CA THR A 277 11.14 -21.69 8.94
C THR A 277 12.25 -22.07 7.98
N LYS A 278 11.90 -22.29 6.71
CA LYS A 278 12.89 -22.54 5.66
C LYS A 278 13.24 -21.20 5.00
N VAL A 279 14.52 -20.87 4.97
CA VAL A 279 15.04 -19.79 4.14
C VAL A 279 15.44 -20.39 2.80
N GLU A 280 14.84 -19.92 1.70
CA GLU A 280 15.19 -20.39 0.36
C GLU A 280 16.41 -19.65 -0.19
N TRP A 281 16.47 -18.32 0.01
CA TRP A 281 17.62 -17.50 -0.32
C TRP A 281 17.61 -16.19 0.48
N LYS A 282 18.78 -15.54 0.57
CA LYS A 282 18.95 -14.19 1.10
C LYS A 282 19.87 -13.38 0.17
N THR A 283 19.71 -12.07 0.18
CA THR A 283 20.61 -11.15 -0.54
C THR A 283 20.62 -9.79 0.14
N GLU A 284 21.79 -9.16 0.24
CA GLU A 284 21.91 -7.78 0.70
C GLU A 284 21.86 -6.77 -0.45
N LYS A 285 21.91 -7.26 -1.70
CA LYS A 285 21.94 -6.42 -2.91
C LYS A 285 20.60 -5.73 -3.19
N VAL A 286 19.50 -6.32 -2.71
CA VAL A 286 18.15 -5.77 -2.87
C VAL A 286 17.59 -5.49 -1.50
N ALA A 287 17.21 -4.25 -1.27
CA ALA A 287 16.73 -3.74 0.01
C ALA A 287 15.72 -2.62 -0.26
N ALA A 288 14.43 -2.94 -0.23
CA ALA A 288 13.35 -1.96 -0.28
C ALA A 288 13.15 -1.37 1.10
N GLN A 289 13.11 -0.05 1.18
CA GLN A 289 12.92 0.63 2.47
C GLN A 289 11.44 0.75 2.84
N MET A 290 10.63 1.29 1.93
CA MET A 290 9.24 1.70 2.20
C MET A 290 8.28 1.12 1.17
N ALA A 291 8.56 1.32 -0.13
CA ALA A 291 7.71 0.82 -1.19
C ALA A 291 7.62 -0.71 -1.18
N SER A 292 6.40 -1.21 -1.33
CA SER A 292 6.11 -2.63 -1.48
C SER A 292 6.70 -3.17 -2.78
N LEU A 293 7.09 -4.45 -2.73
CA LEU A 293 7.53 -5.18 -3.91
C LEU A 293 6.34 -5.72 -4.69
N ILE A 294 6.46 -5.75 -6.02
CA ILE A 294 5.42 -6.25 -6.94
C ILE A 294 5.89 -7.56 -7.56
N GLN A 295 5.06 -8.59 -7.49
CA GLN A 295 5.29 -9.82 -8.26
C GLN A 295 4.51 -9.78 -9.57
N HIS A 296 5.16 -10.19 -10.66
CA HIS A 296 4.49 -10.48 -11.92
C HIS A 296 5.23 -11.56 -12.71
N ASN A 297 4.51 -12.58 -13.19
CA ASN A 297 5.03 -13.66 -14.04
C ASN A 297 6.34 -14.33 -13.56
N GLY A 298 6.47 -14.53 -12.25
CA GLY A 298 7.65 -15.18 -11.64
C GLY A 298 8.84 -14.25 -11.40
N TYR A 299 8.68 -12.96 -11.64
CA TYR A 299 9.66 -11.93 -11.35
C TYR A 299 9.13 -10.95 -10.31
N VAL A 300 10.05 -10.29 -9.62
CA VAL A 300 9.75 -9.27 -8.61
C VAL A 300 10.36 -7.96 -9.07
N TYR A 301 9.55 -6.91 -8.98
CA TYR A 301 9.90 -5.54 -9.30
C TYR A 301 9.82 -4.70 -8.04
N GLY A 302 10.72 -3.73 -7.91
CA GLY A 302 10.69 -2.81 -6.79
C GLY A 302 11.85 -1.85 -6.83
N ILE A 303 11.93 -1.04 -5.78
CA ILE A 303 13.00 -0.05 -5.62
C ILE A 303 13.90 -0.51 -4.49
N HIS A 304 15.16 -0.75 -4.82
CA HIS A 304 16.22 -0.86 -3.84
C HIS A 304 16.69 0.56 -3.48
N GLY A 305 16.81 0.86 -2.19
CA GLY A 305 17.35 2.15 -1.77
C GLY A 305 17.21 2.42 -0.28
N GLN A 306 17.76 3.56 0.14
CA GLN A 306 17.59 4.08 1.50
C GLN A 306 17.55 5.61 1.49
N ALA A 307 16.65 6.18 2.30
CA ALA A 307 16.38 7.61 2.40
C ALA A 307 17.57 8.37 3.00
N GLY A 308 17.49 9.69 2.92
CA GLY A 308 18.56 10.59 3.29
C GLY A 308 19.65 10.64 2.20
N THR A 309 20.91 10.76 2.60
CA THR A 309 22.04 10.97 1.67
C THR A 309 22.26 9.83 0.66
N ARG A 310 21.64 8.67 0.88
CA ARG A 310 21.71 7.50 -0.01
C ARG A 310 20.57 7.42 -1.03
N ALA A 311 19.56 8.30 -0.96
CA ALA A 311 18.38 8.22 -1.83
C ALA A 311 18.74 8.29 -3.32
N LYS A 312 19.76 9.09 -3.67
CA LYS A 312 20.30 9.22 -5.04
C LYS A 312 20.88 7.93 -5.64
N PHE A 313 21.16 6.92 -4.82
CA PHE A 313 21.62 5.61 -5.28
C PHE A 313 20.48 4.60 -5.46
N SER A 314 19.24 5.01 -5.18
CA SER A 314 18.08 4.14 -5.32
C SER A 314 17.89 3.72 -6.77
N THR A 315 17.51 2.46 -6.95
CA THR A 315 17.53 1.79 -8.23
C THR A 315 16.27 0.93 -8.34
N LEU A 316 15.51 1.14 -9.41
CA LEU A 316 14.44 0.23 -9.82
C LEU A 316 15.09 -1.08 -10.29
N PHE A 317 14.57 -2.22 -9.87
CA PHE A 317 15.10 -3.52 -10.24
C PHE A 317 14.01 -4.47 -10.73
N CYS A 318 14.45 -5.46 -11.52
CA CYS A 318 13.76 -6.73 -11.75
C CYS A 318 14.62 -7.86 -11.21
N MET A 319 14.01 -8.81 -10.53
CA MET A 319 14.66 -9.95 -9.92
C MET A 319 13.86 -11.22 -10.17
N ASN A 320 14.54 -12.35 -10.42
CA ASN A 320 13.87 -13.65 -10.47
C ASN A 320 13.40 -14.05 -9.06
N SER A 321 12.09 -14.29 -8.89
CA SER A 321 11.51 -14.59 -7.57
C SER A 321 12.07 -15.88 -6.94
N LYS A 322 12.43 -16.87 -7.77
CA LYS A 322 12.88 -18.19 -7.30
C LYS A 322 14.35 -18.18 -6.84
N SER A 323 15.22 -17.48 -7.56
CA SER A 323 16.66 -17.50 -7.26
C SER A 323 17.18 -16.27 -6.51
N GLY A 324 16.40 -15.18 -6.45
CA GLY A 324 16.87 -13.91 -5.91
C GLY A 324 17.91 -13.21 -6.79
N LYS A 325 18.12 -13.68 -8.03
CA LYS A 325 19.07 -13.09 -8.98
C LYS A 325 18.45 -11.87 -9.65
N ILE A 326 19.13 -10.72 -9.53
CA ILE A 326 18.82 -9.49 -10.26
C ILE A 326 18.96 -9.78 -11.77
N ILE A 327 17.95 -9.36 -12.54
CA ILE A 327 17.92 -9.50 -14.00
C ILE A 327 18.32 -8.21 -14.67
N TRP A 328 17.77 -7.08 -14.22
CA TRP A 328 18.15 -5.75 -14.67
C TRP A 328 17.91 -4.72 -13.56
N GLU A 329 18.58 -3.57 -13.71
CA GLU A 329 18.54 -2.44 -12.81
C GLU A 329 18.49 -1.13 -13.60
N LYS A 330 17.77 -0.13 -13.07
CA LYS A 330 17.64 1.21 -13.66
C LYS A 330 17.62 2.28 -12.57
N LYS A 331 18.56 3.22 -12.65
CA LYS A 331 18.66 4.39 -11.76
C LYS A 331 17.75 5.53 -12.25
N GLY A 332 17.42 6.45 -11.35
CA GLY A 332 16.77 7.72 -11.69
C GLY A 332 15.38 7.95 -11.10
N TYR A 333 14.81 6.96 -10.39
CA TYR A 333 13.44 7.05 -9.85
C TYR A 333 13.37 7.32 -8.34
N GLY A 334 14.52 7.46 -7.67
CA GLY A 334 14.56 7.70 -6.24
C GLY A 334 13.90 6.60 -5.41
N LEU A 335 13.40 6.96 -4.23
CA LEU A 335 12.56 6.10 -3.38
C LEU A 335 11.08 6.19 -3.74
N GLY A 336 10.78 6.15 -5.03
CA GLY A 336 9.42 6.07 -5.51
C GLY A 336 8.66 4.83 -5.02
N SER A 337 7.44 4.72 -5.50
CA SER A 337 6.53 3.61 -5.20
C SER A 337 5.90 3.11 -6.49
N LEU A 338 5.40 1.88 -6.49
CA LEU A 338 4.87 1.24 -7.69
C LEU A 338 3.63 0.40 -7.37
N ILE A 339 2.72 0.36 -8.35
CA ILE A 339 1.63 -0.61 -8.43
C ILE A 339 1.71 -1.35 -9.77
N LEU A 340 1.01 -2.48 -9.89
CA LEU A 340 0.80 -3.17 -11.15
C LEU A 340 -0.64 -2.95 -11.62
N VAL A 341 -0.80 -2.51 -12.86
CA VAL A 341 -2.10 -2.46 -13.53
C VAL A 341 -1.92 -3.08 -14.90
N ASP A 342 -2.73 -4.09 -15.22
CA ASP A 342 -2.56 -4.91 -16.42
C ASP A 342 -1.15 -5.54 -16.47
N GLU A 343 -0.32 -5.15 -17.45
CA GLU A 343 1.06 -5.62 -17.64
C GLU A 343 2.08 -4.49 -17.43
N SER A 344 1.66 -3.41 -16.76
CA SER A 344 2.45 -2.18 -16.61
C SER A 344 2.67 -1.86 -15.13
N LEU A 345 3.93 -1.62 -14.78
CA LEU A 345 4.31 -0.99 -13.54
C LEU A 345 3.97 0.51 -13.67
N VAL A 346 3.11 0.98 -12.78
CA VAL A 346 2.77 2.40 -12.63
C VAL A 346 3.57 2.94 -11.46
N LEU A 347 4.63 3.67 -11.74
CA LEU A 347 5.60 4.16 -10.77
C LEU A 347 5.37 5.65 -10.50
N LEU A 348 5.33 6.05 -9.24
CA LEU A 348 5.46 7.45 -8.83
C LEU A 348 6.84 7.66 -8.20
N ASN A 349 7.67 8.49 -8.82
CA ASN A 349 9.04 8.74 -8.36
C ASN A 349 9.09 9.77 -7.22
N GLU A 350 10.24 9.87 -6.54
CA GLU A 350 10.37 10.75 -5.36
C GLU A 350 10.13 12.25 -5.65
N SER A 351 10.28 12.68 -6.91
CA SER A 351 10.05 14.06 -7.37
C SER A 351 8.65 14.29 -7.95
N GLY A 352 7.75 13.30 -7.92
CA GLY A 352 6.36 13.45 -8.36
C GLY A 352 6.09 13.19 -9.85
N GLU A 353 7.03 12.55 -10.54
CA GLU A 353 6.83 12.07 -11.91
C GLU A 353 6.15 10.70 -11.88
N LEU A 354 5.07 10.57 -12.65
CA LEU A 354 4.39 9.31 -12.93
C LEU A 354 5.05 8.66 -14.14
N VAL A 355 5.43 7.40 -14.04
CA VAL A 355 6.14 6.66 -15.09
C VAL A 355 5.45 5.33 -15.36
N LEU A 356 5.18 5.05 -16.63
CA LEU A 356 4.62 3.77 -17.08
C LEU A 356 5.74 2.90 -17.63
N ILE A 357 5.94 1.73 -17.05
CA ILE A 357 7.02 0.80 -17.40
C ILE A 357 6.41 -0.56 -17.66
N ASP A 358 6.84 -1.27 -18.72
CA ASP A 358 6.39 -2.65 -18.91
C ASP A 358 6.93 -3.54 -17.79
N ALA A 359 6.10 -4.44 -17.24
CA ALA A 359 6.53 -5.47 -16.30
C ALA A 359 7.30 -6.59 -17.03
N ASN A 360 8.40 -6.23 -17.70
CA ASN A 360 9.14 -7.08 -18.61
C ASN A 360 10.46 -7.56 -17.98
N PRO A 361 10.66 -8.87 -17.81
CA PRO A 361 11.90 -9.37 -17.23
C PRO A 361 13.09 -9.35 -18.20
N LYS A 362 12.87 -9.28 -19.52
CA LYS A 362 13.95 -9.34 -20.51
C LYS A 362 14.73 -8.03 -20.57
N GLN A 363 14.05 -6.90 -20.40
CA GLN A 363 14.65 -5.58 -20.46
C GLN A 363 13.73 -4.53 -19.82
N PHE A 364 14.31 -3.43 -19.39
CA PHE A 364 13.60 -2.23 -18.97
C PHE A 364 13.00 -1.52 -20.20
N ILE A 365 11.69 -1.22 -20.17
CA ILE A 365 10.99 -0.48 -21.23
C ILE A 365 10.09 0.57 -20.59
N GLU A 366 10.50 1.83 -20.67
CA GLU A 366 9.64 2.97 -20.32
C GLU A 366 8.70 3.30 -21.48
N ARG A 367 7.42 3.49 -21.19
CA ARG A 367 6.37 3.79 -22.18
C ARG A 367 6.01 5.27 -22.21
N ALA A 368 5.93 5.90 -21.05
CA ALA A 368 5.62 7.30 -20.89
C ALA A 368 6.02 7.78 -19.50
N SER A 369 6.25 9.09 -19.36
CA SER A 369 6.40 9.76 -18.07
C SER A 369 5.68 11.11 -18.07
N PHE A 370 5.21 11.53 -16.89
CA PHE A 370 4.44 12.77 -16.71
C PHE A 370 4.77 13.41 -15.36
N GLN A 371 5.12 14.69 -15.33
CA GLN A 371 5.27 15.42 -14.07
C GLN A 371 3.89 15.80 -13.52
N ILE A 372 3.40 15.07 -12.52
CA ILE A 372 2.01 15.21 -12.03
C ILE A 372 1.90 15.81 -10.63
N LEU A 373 2.99 15.80 -9.87
CA LEU A 373 3.07 16.35 -8.52
C LEU A 373 4.34 17.19 -8.41
N SER A 374 4.40 18.14 -7.49
CA SER A 374 5.62 18.88 -7.17
C SER A 374 6.25 18.35 -5.87
N GLY A 375 7.37 18.95 -5.45
CA GLY A 375 8.00 18.64 -4.18
C GLY A 375 8.97 17.45 -4.21
N LYS A 376 9.22 16.90 -3.03
CA LYS A 376 10.14 15.78 -2.77
C LYS A 376 9.46 14.79 -1.84
N ASP A 377 10.11 13.64 -1.65
CA ASP A 377 9.65 12.58 -0.75
C ASP A 377 8.25 12.05 -1.12
N ASN A 378 7.93 12.02 -2.42
CA ASN A 378 6.66 11.49 -2.94
C ASN A 378 6.65 9.95 -2.92
N TRP A 379 6.69 9.38 -1.72
CA TRP A 379 6.84 7.94 -1.47
C TRP A 379 5.51 7.18 -1.45
N VAL A 380 4.38 7.87 -1.67
CA VAL A 380 3.05 7.29 -1.51
C VAL A 380 2.68 6.49 -2.75
N PRO A 381 2.37 5.19 -2.63
CA PRO A 381 1.92 4.39 -3.77
C PRO A 381 0.64 5.00 -4.37
N PRO A 382 0.58 5.16 -5.70
CA PRO A 382 -0.66 5.45 -6.39
C PRO A 382 -1.73 4.39 -6.09
N SER A 383 -2.99 4.75 -6.29
CA SER A 383 -4.10 3.80 -6.36
C SER A 383 -4.79 3.90 -7.70
N TYR A 384 -5.29 2.77 -8.20
CA TYR A 384 -5.95 2.69 -9.49
C TYR A 384 -7.30 1.98 -9.32
N ALA A 385 -8.37 2.69 -9.64
CA ALA A 385 -9.73 2.18 -9.54
C ALA A 385 -10.62 2.82 -10.61
N ASN A 386 -11.43 2.00 -11.27
CA ASN A 386 -12.44 2.42 -12.23
C ASN A 386 -11.88 3.34 -13.34
N GLY A 387 -10.67 3.03 -13.84
CA GLY A 387 -9.95 3.85 -14.84
C GLY A 387 -9.33 5.16 -14.32
N ARG A 388 -9.43 5.43 -13.02
CA ARG A 388 -8.86 6.61 -12.35
C ARG A 388 -7.58 6.22 -11.63
N LEU A 389 -6.56 7.06 -11.74
CA LEU A 389 -5.34 6.96 -10.96
C LEU A 389 -5.29 8.12 -9.97
N HIS A 390 -5.14 7.81 -8.69
CA HIS A 390 -4.94 8.81 -7.65
C HIS A 390 -3.48 8.83 -7.23
N CYS A 391 -2.93 10.04 -7.14
CA CYS A 391 -1.58 10.28 -6.63
C CYS A 391 -1.62 11.41 -5.61
N ARG A 392 -0.77 11.34 -4.59
CA ARG A 392 -0.57 12.45 -3.66
C ARG A 392 0.89 12.78 -3.44
N SER A 393 1.17 14.04 -3.15
CA SER A 393 2.46 14.46 -2.64
C SER A 393 2.53 14.34 -1.13
N SER A 394 3.76 14.36 -0.60
CA SER A 394 4.01 14.43 0.84
C SER A 394 3.51 15.75 1.46
N ASP A 395 3.47 16.80 0.64
CA ASP A 395 3.04 18.15 1.01
C ASP A 395 1.52 18.35 1.02
N GLY A 396 0.77 17.44 0.39
CA GLY A 396 -0.68 17.41 0.49
C GLY A 396 -1.44 17.68 -0.80
N THR A 397 -0.77 17.80 -1.95
CA THR A 397 -1.46 17.87 -3.24
C THR A 397 -1.94 16.48 -3.63
N TRP A 398 -3.24 16.30 -3.85
CA TRP A 398 -3.87 15.09 -4.39
C TRP A 398 -4.35 15.37 -5.80
N VAL A 399 -3.94 14.55 -6.77
CA VAL A 399 -4.41 14.60 -8.16
C VAL A 399 -5.14 13.32 -8.52
N CYS A 400 -6.27 13.46 -9.22
CA CYS A 400 -6.98 12.35 -9.88
C CYS A 400 -6.83 12.45 -11.40
N LEU A 401 -6.32 11.39 -12.02
CA LEU A 401 -6.05 11.32 -13.45
C LEU A 401 -6.94 10.27 -14.12
N LYS A 402 -7.40 10.55 -15.33
CA LYS A 402 -8.02 9.55 -16.21
C LYS A 402 -6.94 8.79 -16.96
N MET A 403 -6.77 7.52 -16.58
CA MET A 403 -5.73 6.64 -17.13
C MET A 403 -6.30 5.44 -17.91
N GLY A 404 -7.60 5.18 -17.80
CA GLY A 404 -8.35 4.20 -18.59
C GLY A 404 -9.79 4.67 -18.86
N PRO A 405 -10.65 3.79 -19.41
CA PRO A 405 -12.09 4.02 -19.48
C PRO A 405 -12.68 4.23 -18.08
N THR A 406 -13.44 5.30 -17.89
CA THR A 406 -14.06 5.67 -16.61
C THR A 406 -15.55 5.37 -16.62
N ILE A 407 -16.09 4.83 -15.52
CA ILE A 407 -17.52 4.55 -15.29
C ILE A 407 -18.16 5.59 -14.35
#